data_AF-A0A8S2JPI9-F1
#
_entry.id   AF-A0A8S2JPI9-F1
#
_cell.length_a   1.000
_cell.length_b   1.000
_cell.length_c   1.000
_cell.angle_alpha   90.00
_cell.angle_beta   90.00
_cell.angle_gamma   90.00
#
_symmetry.space_group_name_H-M   'P 1'
#
loop_
_entity.id
_entity.type
_entity.pdbx_description
1 polymer ?
#
loop_
_entity_poly.entity_id
_entity_poly.type
_entity_poly.pdbx_seq_one_letter_code
_entity_poly.pdbx_strand_id
1 'polypeptide(L)'
;ELHAKLVYAEALLLRALLMFIQDQGLLSFISGALKIKECHDLFVKLAKYNDPTTFSTQSLHEHFDSGVRMGNGAFNLMIASLPQRITKYLEFAGFSGDKEFGLQELEKSSKSNGIRAPLSALFLLGYHTFAGQILGNGEGDLDKAEQLTKSYLKIYPNVSC
;
A
#
# COMPACT_ATOMS: atom_id res chain seq x y z
N GLU A 1 11.48 -2.46 18.92
CA GLU A 1 10.03 -2.29 19.14
C GLU A 1 9.28 -1.71 17.93
N LEU A 2 9.73 -0.57 17.36
CA LEU A 2 9.04 0.07 16.21
C LEU A 2 8.87 -0.85 14.99
N HIS A 3 9.91 -1.61 14.60
CA HIS A 3 9.82 -2.59 13.52
C HIS A 3 8.78 -3.69 13.79
N ALA A 4 8.56 -4.10 15.04
CA ALA A 4 7.55 -5.10 15.37
C ALA A 4 6.13 -4.51 15.23
N LYS A 5 5.94 -3.25 15.64
CA LYS A 5 4.69 -2.51 15.41
C LYS A 5 4.40 -2.33 13.92
N LEU A 6 5.44 -2.08 13.12
CA LEU A 6 5.36 -2.00 11.66
C LEU A 6 4.93 -3.34 11.06
N VAL A 7 5.57 -4.45 11.42
CA VAL A 7 5.18 -5.79 10.94
C VAL A 7 3.74 -6.14 11.33
N TYR A 8 3.29 -5.75 12.53
CA TYR A 8 1.90 -5.90 12.95
C TYR A 8 0.95 -5.07 12.06
N ALA A 9 1.30 -3.82 11.76
CA ALA A 9 0.52 -2.98 10.85
C ALA A 9 0.43 -3.58 9.43
N GLU A 10 1.53 -4.12 8.92
CA GLU A 10 1.58 -4.79 7.62
C GLU A 10 0.69 -6.04 7.58
N ALA A 11 0.67 -6.83 8.66
CA ALA A 11 -0.22 -7.98 8.76
C ALA A 11 -1.71 -7.57 8.78
N LEU A 12 -2.05 -6.47 9.45
CA LEU A 12 -3.41 -5.91 9.42
C LEU A 12 -3.79 -5.42 8.02
N LEU A 13 -2.87 -4.77 7.31
CA LEU A 13 -3.06 -4.31 5.94
C LEU A 13 -3.30 -5.48 4.98
N LEU A 14 -2.44 -6.49 5.00
CA LEU A 14 -2.60 -7.69 4.15
C LEU A 14 -3.90 -8.42 4.44
N ARG A 15 -4.30 -8.51 5.72
CA ARG A 15 -5.58 -9.07 6.11
C ARG A 15 -6.76 -8.25 5.54
N ALA A 16 -6.69 -6.92 5.59
CA ALA A 16 -7.72 -6.05 5.01
C ALA A 16 -7.83 -6.24 3.49
N LEU A 17 -6.70 -6.35 2.80
CA LEU A 17 -6.64 -6.63 1.36
C LEU A 17 -7.22 -8.00 1.00
N LEU A 18 -6.92 -9.04 1.77
CA LEU A 18 -7.49 -10.37 1.54
C LEU A 18 -9.01 -10.38 1.73
N MET A 19 -9.52 -9.68 2.75
CA MET A 19 -10.97 -9.51 2.94
C MET A 19 -11.61 -8.75 1.78
N PHE A 20 -10.91 -7.77 1.20
CA PHE A 20 -11.36 -7.05 0.02
C PHE A 20 -11.45 -7.93 -1.23
N ILE A 21 -10.43 -8.76 -1.48
CA ILE A 21 -10.37 -9.64 -2.66
C ILE A 21 -11.38 -10.78 -2.56
N GLN A 22 -11.59 -11.33 -1.36
CA GLN A 22 -12.39 -12.54 -1.16
C GLN A 22 -13.90 -12.27 -1.17
N ASP A 23 -14.35 -11.05 -0.82
CA ASP A 23 -15.76 -10.77 -0.62
C ASP A 23 -16.37 -10.03 -1.83
N GLN A 24 -17.28 -10.70 -2.54
CA GLN A 24 -18.04 -10.13 -3.66
C GLN A 24 -19.04 -9.05 -3.19
N GLY A 25 -19.31 -8.99 -1.87
CA GLY A 25 -20.17 -8.01 -1.22
C GLY A 25 -19.37 -6.86 -0.59
N LEU A 26 -19.28 -5.74 -1.28
CA LEU A 26 -18.62 -4.50 -0.83
C LEU A 26 -19.13 -3.91 0.52
N LEU A 27 -20.21 -4.45 1.10
CA LEU A 27 -20.89 -3.95 2.30
C LEU A 27 -20.53 -4.70 3.61
N SER A 28 -20.12 -5.97 3.57
CA SER A 28 -19.53 -6.68 4.73
C SER A 28 -18.13 -6.12 5.09
N PHE A 29 -17.50 -5.40 4.15
CA PHE A 29 -16.26 -4.65 4.33
C PHE A 29 -16.36 -3.55 5.41
N ILE A 30 -17.55 -2.94 5.58
CA ILE A 30 -17.77 -1.83 6.54
C ILE A 30 -17.73 -2.34 7.99
N SER A 31 -18.14 -3.58 8.25
CA SER A 31 -17.94 -4.21 9.56
C SER A 31 -16.44 -4.44 9.87
N GLY A 32 -15.60 -4.47 8.83
CA GLY A 32 -14.14 -4.44 8.90
C GLY A 32 -13.53 -3.03 8.94
N ALA A 33 -14.30 -1.96 8.74
CA ALA A 33 -13.81 -0.58 8.69
C ALA A 33 -13.15 -0.13 10.01
N LEU A 34 -13.54 -0.71 11.15
CA LEU A 34 -12.87 -0.48 12.43
C LEU A 34 -11.40 -0.97 12.42
N LYS A 35 -11.11 -2.09 11.73
CA LYS A 35 -9.74 -2.62 11.61
C LYS A 35 -8.93 -1.85 10.57
N ILE A 36 -9.59 -1.35 9.53
CA ILE A 36 -9.00 -0.45 8.53
C ILE A 36 -8.58 0.86 9.21
N LYS A 37 -9.43 1.41 10.09
CA LYS A 37 -9.12 2.55 10.96
C LYS A 37 -7.92 2.27 11.87
N GLU A 38 -7.90 1.12 12.54
CA GLU A 38 -6.78 0.73 13.41
C GLU A 38 -5.45 0.66 12.64
N CYS A 39 -5.48 0.06 11.44
CA CYS A 39 -4.33 -0.02 10.55
C CYS A 39 -3.83 1.37 10.13
N HIS A 40 -4.74 2.24 9.67
CA HIS A 40 -4.42 3.62 9.29
C HIS A 40 -3.81 4.41 10.44
N ASP A 41 -4.46 4.41 11.59
CA ASP A 41 -4.01 5.16 12.77
C ASP A 41 -2.64 4.68 13.24
N LEU A 42 -2.36 3.38 13.09
CA LEU A 42 -1.06 2.81 13.40
C LEU A 42 0.01 3.29 12.41
N PHE A 43 -0.25 3.29 11.10
CA PHE A 43 0.71 3.81 10.11
C PHE A 43 0.96 5.32 10.27
N VAL A 44 -0.07 6.12 10.54
CA VAL A 44 0.07 7.56 10.84
C VAL A 44 0.92 7.78 12.10
N LYS A 45 0.74 6.95 13.14
CA LYS A 45 1.58 7.00 14.34
C LYS A 45 3.02 6.61 14.01
N LEU A 46 3.25 5.54 13.26
CA LEU A 46 4.59 5.07 12.89
C LEU A 46 5.34 6.11 12.04
N ALA A 47 4.66 6.82 11.16
CA ALA A 47 5.25 7.90 10.35
C ALA A 47 5.83 9.05 11.20
N LYS A 48 5.28 9.30 12.40
CA LYS A 48 5.83 10.31 13.34
C LYS A 48 7.15 9.88 13.97
N TYR A 49 7.46 8.59 14.00
CA TYR A 49 8.71 8.04 14.54
C TYR A 49 9.77 7.82 13.48
N ASN A 50 9.53 8.32 12.25
CA ASN A 50 10.41 8.13 11.11
C ASN A 50 11.54 9.18 11.09
N ASP A 51 12.19 9.38 12.24
CA ASP A 51 13.37 10.21 12.36
C ASP A 51 14.62 9.31 12.35
N PRO A 52 15.63 9.58 11.51
CA PRO A 52 16.87 8.81 11.47
C PRO A 52 17.54 8.62 12.85
N THR A 53 17.43 9.61 13.73
CA THR A 53 18.00 9.58 15.10
C THR A 53 17.32 8.58 16.02
N THR A 54 16.14 8.09 15.66
CA THR A 54 15.39 7.08 16.43
C THR A 54 15.98 5.68 16.28
N PHE A 55 16.86 5.46 15.29
CA PHE A 55 17.39 4.14 14.94
C PHE A 55 18.88 4.04 15.22
N SER A 56 19.32 2.86 15.65
CA SER A 56 20.72 2.58 15.95
C SER A 56 21.60 2.48 14.70
N THR A 57 21.02 2.21 13.53
CA THR A 57 21.72 2.17 12.25
C THR A 57 20.89 2.76 11.14
N GLN A 58 21.57 3.31 10.13
CA GLN A 58 20.95 3.82 8.92
C GLN A 58 20.14 2.76 8.17
N SER A 59 20.64 1.52 8.11
CA SER A 59 19.95 0.40 7.47
C SER A 59 18.61 0.07 8.15
N LEU A 60 18.56 0.11 9.49
CA LEU A 60 17.30 -0.07 10.22
C LEU A 60 16.32 1.07 9.96
N HIS A 61 16.79 2.32 9.88
CA HIS A 61 15.94 3.43 9.50
C HIS A 61 15.38 3.26 8.08
N GLU A 62 16.20 2.87 7.10
CA GLU A 62 15.76 2.63 5.72
C GLU A 62 14.71 1.51 5.61
N HIS A 63 14.88 0.42 6.37
CA HIS A 63 13.89 -0.65 6.43
C HIS A 63 12.58 -0.23 7.09
N PHE A 64 12.63 0.69 8.05
CA PHE A 64 11.44 1.24 8.68
C PHE A 64 10.74 2.25 7.79
N ASP A 65 11.46 3.25 7.27
CA ASP A 65 10.95 4.28 6.35
C ASP A 65 10.27 3.64 5.15
N SER A 66 10.95 2.69 4.48
CA SER A 66 10.38 1.96 3.34
C SER A 66 9.07 1.25 3.68
N GLY A 67 8.96 0.62 4.85
CA GLY A 67 7.73 -0.07 5.27
C GLY A 67 6.60 0.89 5.65
N VAL A 68 6.91 2.01 6.30
CA VAL A 68 5.92 3.06 6.59
C VAL A 68 5.37 3.65 5.29
N ARG A 69 6.25 3.97 4.32
CA ARG A 69 5.86 4.46 2.99
C ARG A 69 5.02 3.44 2.24
N MET A 70 5.45 2.17 2.24
CA MET A 70 4.68 1.08 1.62
C MET A 70 3.27 1.01 2.21
N GLY A 71 3.15 0.99 3.54
CA GLY A 71 1.86 0.87 4.21
C GLY A 71 0.93 2.04 3.97
N ASN A 72 1.44 3.28 4.09
CA ASN A 72 0.68 4.49 3.77
C ASN A 72 0.23 4.50 2.31
N GLY A 73 1.14 4.13 1.41
CA GLY A 73 0.89 4.09 -0.03
C GLY A 73 -0.19 3.07 -0.40
N ALA A 74 -0.04 1.83 0.06
CA ALA A 74 -0.98 0.75 -0.16
C ALA A 74 -2.36 1.04 0.45
N PHE A 75 -2.41 1.61 1.65
CA PHE A 75 -3.67 1.97 2.29
C PHE A 75 -4.44 3.03 1.50
N ASN A 76 -3.78 4.13 1.13
CA ASN A 76 -4.39 5.21 0.36
C ASN A 76 -4.90 4.70 -1.00
N LEU A 77 -4.09 3.87 -1.67
CA LEU A 77 -4.44 3.30 -2.95
C LEU A 77 -5.62 2.30 -2.84
N MET A 78 -5.65 1.48 -1.79
CA MET A 78 -6.76 0.57 -1.53
C MET A 78 -8.08 1.34 -1.35
N ILE A 79 -8.10 2.38 -0.53
CA ILE A 79 -9.31 3.19 -0.27
C ILE A 79 -9.75 3.94 -1.54
N ALA A 80 -8.80 4.51 -2.28
CA ALA A 80 -9.10 5.24 -3.52
C ALA A 80 -9.57 4.33 -4.66
N SER A 81 -9.27 3.03 -4.59
CA SER A 81 -9.72 2.03 -5.57
C SER A 81 -11.11 1.46 -5.25
N LEU A 82 -11.70 1.80 -4.10
CA LEU A 82 -13.05 1.37 -3.75
C LEU A 82 -14.10 2.12 -4.59
N PRO A 83 -15.23 1.47 -4.92
CA PRO A 83 -16.36 2.16 -5.54
C PRO A 83 -16.87 3.32 -4.68
N GLN A 84 -17.27 4.43 -5.33
CA GLN A 84 -17.70 5.68 -4.67
C GLN A 84 -18.75 5.49 -3.56
N ARG A 85 -19.60 4.47 -3.67
CA ARG A 85 -20.62 4.16 -2.65
C ARG A 85 -19.98 3.82 -1.31
N ILE A 86 -18.86 3.11 -1.29
CA ILE A 86 -18.14 2.71 -0.08
C ILE A 86 -17.27 3.85 0.43
N THR A 87 -16.58 4.54 -0.46
CA THR A 87 -15.69 5.65 -0.11
C THR A 87 -16.44 6.71 0.70
N LYS A 88 -17.69 7.03 0.35
CA LYS A 88 -18.55 7.94 1.13
C LYS A 88 -18.80 7.50 2.57
N TYR A 89 -18.98 6.19 2.82
CA TYR A 89 -19.14 5.68 4.19
C TYR A 89 -17.82 5.76 4.98
N LEU A 90 -16.69 5.53 4.33
CA LEU A 90 -15.37 5.63 4.96
C LEU A 90 -14.98 7.09 5.23
N GLU A 91 -15.30 8.01 4.33
CA GLU A 91 -15.13 9.45 4.51
C GLU A 91 -15.93 9.95 5.71
N PHE A 92 -17.19 9.49 5.84
CA PHE A 92 -18.01 9.78 7.01
C PHE A 92 -17.39 9.24 8.32
N ALA A 93 -16.70 8.10 8.26
CA ALA A 93 -15.96 7.54 9.40
C ALA A 93 -14.61 8.26 9.69
N GLY A 94 -14.21 9.21 8.83
CA GLY A 94 -13.02 10.03 8.96
C GLY A 94 -11.81 9.57 8.12
N PHE A 95 -12.02 8.77 7.07
CA PHE A 95 -10.96 8.27 6.20
C PHE A 95 -11.24 8.56 4.75
N SER A 96 -10.29 9.19 4.07
CA SER A 96 -10.26 9.28 2.62
C SER A 96 -8.97 8.64 2.10
N GLY A 97 -9.03 8.14 0.87
CA GLY A 97 -7.85 7.64 0.16
C GLY A 97 -7.40 8.67 -0.85
N ASP A 98 -6.11 9.01 -0.85
CA ASP A 98 -5.50 9.81 -1.89
C ASP A 98 -4.72 8.90 -2.85
N LYS A 99 -5.27 8.66 -4.04
CA LYS A 99 -4.65 7.82 -5.08
C LYS A 99 -3.26 8.31 -5.46
N GLU A 100 -3.09 9.62 -5.64
CA GLU A 100 -1.84 10.18 -6.13
C GLU A 100 -0.75 10.09 -5.07
N PHE A 101 -1.06 10.48 -3.84
CA PHE A 101 -0.19 10.28 -2.69
C PHE A 101 0.17 8.79 -2.51
N GLY A 102 -0.83 7.92 -2.66
CA GLY A 102 -0.68 6.47 -2.55
C GLY A 102 0.36 5.91 -3.52
N LEU A 103 0.24 6.27 -4.79
CA LEU A 103 1.18 5.88 -5.85
C LEU A 103 2.57 6.45 -5.61
N GLN A 104 2.68 7.73 -5.22
CA GLN A 104 3.97 8.37 -4.97
C GLN A 104 4.73 7.70 -3.82
N GLU A 105 4.08 7.38 -2.70
CA GLU A 105 4.74 6.74 -1.57
C GLU A 105 5.13 5.30 -1.87
N LEU A 106 4.30 4.57 -2.60
CA LEU A 106 4.67 3.25 -3.11
C LEU A 106 5.88 3.35 -4.03
N GLU A 107 5.94 4.27 -4.99
CA GLU A 107 7.10 4.46 -5.87
C GLU A 107 8.39 4.80 -5.10
N LYS A 108 8.32 5.67 -4.09
CA LYS A 108 9.48 6.00 -3.25
C LYS A 108 9.96 4.77 -2.48
N SER A 109 9.03 4.01 -1.90
CA SER A 109 9.34 2.78 -1.18
C SER A 109 9.91 1.70 -2.11
N SER A 110 9.37 1.61 -3.33
CA SER A 110 9.74 0.61 -4.33
C SER A 110 11.19 0.82 -4.84
N LYS A 111 11.65 2.08 -4.89
CA LYS A 111 13.03 2.46 -5.26
C LYS A 111 14.00 2.48 -4.06
N SER A 112 13.55 2.17 -2.85
CA SER A 112 14.39 2.17 -1.66
C SER A 112 15.22 0.88 -1.53
N ASN A 113 16.28 0.92 -0.72
CA ASN A 113 17.02 -0.30 -0.31
C ASN A 113 16.30 -1.08 0.81
N GLY A 114 15.03 -0.76 1.04
CA GLY A 114 14.18 -1.40 2.03
C GLY A 114 13.80 -2.83 1.65
N ILE A 115 13.72 -3.74 2.62
CA ILE A 115 13.22 -5.10 2.39
C ILE A 115 11.76 -5.13 1.88
N ARG A 116 11.01 -4.03 2.07
CA ARG A 116 9.64 -3.85 1.57
C ARG A 116 9.55 -3.35 0.13
N ALA A 117 10.66 -2.96 -0.49
CA ALA A 117 10.65 -2.43 -1.85
C ALA A 117 9.98 -3.37 -2.89
N PRO A 118 10.20 -4.71 -2.85
CA PRO A 118 9.49 -5.62 -3.75
C PRO A 118 7.97 -5.70 -3.51
N LEU A 119 7.52 -5.57 -2.25
CA LEU A 119 6.10 -5.55 -1.94
C LEU A 119 5.43 -4.27 -2.44
N SER A 120 6.10 -3.12 -2.33
CA SER A 120 5.65 -1.87 -2.93
C SER A 120 5.50 -1.98 -4.45
N ALA A 121 6.46 -2.66 -5.10
CA ALA A 121 6.37 -2.98 -6.53
C ALA A 121 5.13 -3.83 -6.85
N LEU A 122 4.87 -4.85 -6.02
CA LEU A 122 3.71 -5.73 -6.20
C LEU A 122 2.39 -4.96 -6.04
N PHE A 123 2.30 -4.02 -5.11
CA PHE A 123 1.13 -3.13 -4.99
C PHE A 123 0.92 -2.25 -6.22
N LEU A 124 2.00 -1.65 -6.74
CA LEU A 124 1.95 -0.85 -7.97
C LEU A 124 1.54 -1.69 -9.18
N LEU A 125 2.15 -2.87 -9.36
CA LEU A 125 1.82 -3.79 -10.44
C LEU A 125 0.38 -4.29 -10.31
N GLY A 126 -0.02 -4.67 -9.10
CA GLY A 126 -1.39 -5.03 -8.78
C GLY A 126 -2.33 -3.90 -9.19
N TYR A 127 -2.08 -2.66 -8.77
CA TYR A 127 -2.89 -1.53 -9.16
C TYR A 127 -2.98 -1.36 -10.69
N HIS A 128 -1.85 -1.29 -11.39
CA HIS A 128 -1.83 -1.03 -12.83
C HIS A 128 -2.36 -2.21 -13.68
N THR A 129 -2.35 -3.44 -13.15
CA THR A 129 -2.81 -4.64 -13.86
C THR A 129 -4.25 -5.02 -13.50
N PHE A 130 -4.63 -4.97 -12.22
CA PHE A 130 -5.97 -5.29 -11.73
C PHE A 130 -6.99 -4.16 -11.97
N ALA A 131 -6.57 -2.88 -11.94
CA ALA A 131 -7.51 -1.76 -12.12
C ALA A 131 -8.14 -1.75 -13.53
N GLY A 132 -7.44 -2.26 -14.54
CA GLY A 132 -7.98 -2.40 -15.89
C GLY A 132 -9.04 -3.50 -16.03
N GLN A 133 -8.94 -4.60 -15.26
CA GLN A 133 -9.78 -5.79 -15.44
C GLN A 133 -10.97 -5.90 -14.48
N ILE A 134 -10.86 -5.44 -13.23
CA ILE A 134 -11.92 -5.63 -12.22
C ILE A 134 -12.83 -4.39 -12.05
N LEU A 135 -12.29 -3.18 -12.22
CA LEU A 135 -13.04 -1.95 -11.93
C LEU A 135 -13.86 -1.42 -13.11
N GLY A 136 -13.74 -1.99 -14.31
CA GLY A 136 -14.52 -1.58 -15.49
C GLY A 136 -14.30 -0.13 -15.96
N ASN A 137 -13.32 0.58 -15.38
CA ASN A 137 -13.14 2.02 -15.58
C ASN A 137 -12.23 2.40 -16.77
N GLY A 138 -11.66 1.45 -17.51
CA GLY A 138 -10.84 1.77 -18.70
C GLY A 138 -9.54 2.56 -18.44
N GLU A 139 -9.22 2.91 -17.19
CA GLU A 139 -8.01 3.65 -16.79
C GLU A 139 -6.84 2.72 -16.40
N GLY A 140 -6.70 1.58 -17.07
CA GLY A 140 -5.48 0.78 -16.96
C GLY A 140 -4.36 1.46 -17.73
N ASP A 141 -3.46 2.18 -17.05
CA ASP A 141 -2.27 2.77 -17.67
C ASP A 141 -1.19 1.68 -17.84
N LEU A 142 -1.36 0.88 -18.90
CA LEU A 142 -0.47 -0.22 -19.26
C LEU A 142 0.97 0.26 -19.50
N ASP A 143 1.16 1.49 -19.96
CA ASP A 143 2.47 2.08 -20.22
C ASP A 143 3.26 2.29 -18.92
N LYS A 144 2.59 2.72 -17.84
CA LYS A 144 3.19 2.80 -16.50
C LYS A 144 3.50 1.42 -15.92
N ALA A 145 2.60 0.46 -16.11
CA ALA A 145 2.84 -0.93 -15.71
C ALA A 145 4.11 -1.48 -16.39
N GLU A 146 4.26 -1.22 -17.69
CA GLU A 146 5.40 -1.67 -18.48
C GLU A 146 6.70 -0.94 -18.08
N GLN A 147 6.66 0.36 -17.80
CA GLN A 147 7.82 1.10 -17.31
C GLN A 147 8.29 0.61 -15.94
N LEU A 148 7.36 0.39 -15.00
CA LEU A 148 7.67 -0.19 -13.69
C LEU A 148 8.28 -1.59 -13.86
N THR A 149 7.67 -2.43 -14.70
CA THR A 149 8.17 -3.79 -14.99
C THR A 149 9.58 -3.76 -15.59
N LYS A 150 9.85 -2.88 -16.56
CA LYS A 150 11.20 -2.70 -17.16
C LYS A 150 12.23 -2.21 -16.15
N SER A 151 11.82 -1.33 -15.24
CA SER A 151 12.68 -0.82 -14.17
C SER A 151 13.05 -1.93 -13.18
N TYR A 152 12.07 -2.78 -12.83
CA TYR A 152 12.27 -3.93 -11.94
C TYR A 152 13.03 -5.09 -12.58
N LEU A 153 12.83 -5.37 -13.87
CA LEU A 153 13.61 -6.35 -14.63
C LEU A 153 15.10 -6.00 -14.70
N LYS A 154 15.46 -4.71 -14.65
CA LYS A 154 16.87 -4.30 -14.56
C LYS A 154 17.49 -4.59 -13.19
N ILE A 155 16.68 -4.58 -12.13
CA ILE A 155 17.12 -4.82 -10.75
C ILE A 155 17.12 -6.32 -10.44
N TYR A 156 16.19 -7.08 -11.02
CA TYR A 156 16.06 -8.54 -10.90
C TYR A 156 15.98 -9.18 -12.30
N PRO A 157 17.12 -9.41 -12.99
CA PRO A 157 17.14 -9.86 -14.38
C PRO A 157 16.69 -11.32 -14.61
N ASN A 158 16.50 -12.12 -13.55
CA ASN A 158 16.20 -13.56 -13.65
C ASN A 158 14.79 -13.95 -13.13
N VAL A 159 13.75 -13.17 -13.44
CA VAL A 159 12.34 -13.51 -13.08
C VAL A 159 11.54 -13.99 -14.31
N SER A 160 12.23 -14.45 -15.35
CA SER A 160 11.58 -15.20 -16.44
C SER A 160 11.20 -16.58 -15.89
N CYS A 161 9.90 -16.82 -15.71
CA CYS A 161 9.38 -18.19 -15.57
C CYS A 161 9.65 -19.00 -16.83
#